data_AF-A0A543KE10-F1
#
_entry.id   AF-A0A543KE10-F1
#
_cell.length_a   1.000
_cell.length_b   1.000
_cell.length_c   1.000
_cell.angle_alpha   90.00
_cell.angle_beta   90.00
_cell.angle_gamma   90.00
#
_symmetry.space_group_name_H-M   'P 1'
#
loop_
_entity.id
_entity.type
_entity.pdbx_description
1 polymer ?
#
loop_
_entity_poly.entity_id
_entity_poly.type
_entity_poly.pdbx_seq_one_letter_code
_entity_poly.pdbx_strand_id
1 'polypeptide(L)' 'MAKSDSQTTDKKRNWREDDEPWPIWAALMVFLNVLVLSTMTWGLPGLVSVMVFAALAMVVILILIVFG' A
#
# COMPACT_ATOMS: atom_id res chain seq x y z
N MET A 1 -41.72 -7.49 35.96
CA MET A 1 -41.49 -8.90 35.58
C MET A 1 -41.88 -9.08 34.12
N ALA A 2 -40.89 -9.11 33.22
CA ALA A 2 -40.86 -9.57 31.81
C ALA A 2 -39.59 -8.94 31.17
N LYS A 3 -38.50 -9.72 31.03
CA LYS A 3 -37.95 -10.26 29.76
C LYS A 3 -37.59 -9.15 28.76
N SER A 4 -36.31 -8.78 28.64
CA SER A 4 -35.28 -9.40 27.78
C SER A 4 -35.59 -9.26 26.29
N ASP A 5 -34.53 -9.05 25.51
CA ASP A 5 -34.43 -8.93 24.05
C ASP A 5 -34.18 -7.47 23.63
N SER A 6 -33.05 -7.06 23.09
CA SER A 6 -31.98 -7.81 22.45
C SER A 6 -30.73 -6.96 22.47
N GLN A 7 -29.60 -7.59 22.76
CA GLN A 7 -28.28 -7.11 22.43
C GLN A 7 -28.23 -6.69 20.94
N THR A 8 -28.45 -5.42 20.64
CA THR A 8 -27.76 -4.79 19.52
C THR A 8 -26.33 -4.64 19.99
N THR A 9 -25.61 -5.75 19.86
CA THR A 9 -24.18 -5.77 19.68
C THR A 9 -23.89 -4.83 18.52
N ASP A 10 -23.69 -3.55 18.84
CA ASP A 10 -22.88 -2.65 18.04
C ASP A 10 -21.50 -3.32 17.97
N LYS A 11 -21.39 -4.28 17.04
CA LYS A 11 -20.14 -4.67 16.43
C LYS A 11 -19.66 -3.39 15.75
N LYS A 12 -19.03 -2.50 16.54
CA LYS A 12 -18.05 -1.54 16.02
C LYS A 12 -17.20 -2.38 15.10
N ARG A 13 -17.38 -2.15 13.79
CA ARG A 13 -16.59 -2.76 12.73
C ARG A 13 -15.15 -2.66 13.20
N ASN A 14 -14.60 -3.80 13.59
CA ASN A 14 -13.25 -3.90 14.06
C ASN A 14 -12.44 -3.81 12.77
N TRP A 15 -12.24 -2.60 12.27
CA TRP A 15 -11.35 -2.26 11.14
C TRP A 15 -9.90 -2.43 11.56
N ARG A 16 -9.62 -3.46 12.35
CA ARG A 16 -8.29 -4.01 12.45
C ARG A 16 -8.13 -4.65 11.09
N GLU A 17 -7.59 -3.87 10.18
CA GLU A 17 -6.89 -4.34 9.01
C GLU A 17 -5.91 -5.36 9.56
N ASP A 18 -6.41 -6.59 9.66
CA ASP A 18 -5.63 -7.76 10.03
C ASP A 18 -4.40 -7.69 9.15
N ASP A 19 -3.25 -7.95 9.78
CA ASP A 19 -1.91 -7.93 9.22
C ASP A 19 -1.76 -8.88 8.00
N GLU A 20 -2.52 -8.65 6.93
CA GLU A 20 -2.49 -9.40 5.71
C GLU A 20 -1.27 -8.89 4.96
N PRO A 21 -0.20 -9.69 4.82
CA PRO A 21 0.98 -9.27 4.06
C PRO A 21 0.67 -9.14 2.56
N TRP A 22 -0.54 -9.52 2.15
CA TRP A 22 -0.98 -9.63 0.77
C TRP A 22 -0.87 -8.33 -0.04
N PRO A 23 -1.26 -7.14 0.46
CA PRO A 23 -1.11 -5.88 -0.27
C PRO A 23 0.36 -5.54 -0.54
N ILE A 24 1.25 -5.85 0.41
CA ILE A 24 2.70 -5.63 0.28
C ILE A 24 3.28 -6.57 -0.77
N TRP A 25 2.90 -7.85 -0.76
CA TRP A 25 3.31 -8.81 -1.79
C TRP A 25 2.78 -8.44 -3.18
N ALA A 26 1.55 -7.96 -3.28
CA ALA A 26 0.98 -7.50 -4.54
C ALA A 26 1.74 -6.29 -5.10
N ALA A 27 2.03 -5.28 -4.27
CA ALA A 27 2.82 -4.13 -4.67
C ALA A 27 4.25 -4.52 -5.09
N LEU A 28 4.87 -5.45 -4.37
CA LEU A 28 6.21 -5.97 -4.67
C LEU A 28 6.23 -6.67 -6.04
N MET A 29 5.26 -7.55 -6.32
CA MET A 29 5.16 -8.25 -7.61
C MET A 29 4.95 -7.28 -8.77
N VAL A 30 4.11 -6.25 -8.60
CA VAL A 30 3.91 -5.20 -9.61
C VAL A 30 5.20 -4.42 -9.85
N PHE A 31 5.91 -4.04 -8.78
CA PHE A 31 7.19 -3.33 -8.88
C PHE A 31 8.24 -4.16 -9.64
N LEU A 32 8.39 -5.44 -9.31
CA LEU A 32 9.31 -6.35 -9.99
C LEU A 32 8.96 -6.49 -11.48
N ASN A 33 7.67 -6.60 -11.82
CA ASN A 33 7.25 -6.74 -13.21
C ASN A 33 7.59 -5.48 -14.02
N VAL A 34 7.31 -4.30 -13.46
CA VAL A 34 7.67 -3.01 -14.07
C VAL A 34 9.19 -2.86 -14.19
N LEU A 35 9.97 -3.27 -13.19
CA LEU A 35 11.43 -3.23 -13.23
C LEU A 35 11.99 -4.14 -14.33
N VAL A 36 11.47 -5.37 -14.45
CA VAL A 36 11.89 -6.33 -15.49
C VAL A 36 11.50 -5.83 -16.88
N LEU A 37 10.27 -5.36 -17.07
CA LEU A 37 9.82 -4.75 -18.33
C LEU A 37 10.69 -3.55 -18.70
N SER A 38 10.98 -2.67 -17.75
CA SER A 38 11.77 -1.45 -17.96
C SER A 38 13.23 -1.78 -18.33
N THR A 39 13.85 -2.72 -17.63
CA THR A 39 15.22 -3.17 -17.94
C THR A 39 15.29 -3.94 -19.25
N MET A 40 14.27 -4.72 -19.62
CA MET A 40 14.24 -5.49 -20.87
C MET A 40 13.97 -4.61 -22.09
N THR A 41 13.17 -3.55 -21.96
CA THR A 41 12.79 -2.67 -23.07
C THR A 41 13.77 -1.51 -23.29
N TRP A 42 14.34 -0.95 -22.22
CA TRP A 42 15.19 0.24 -22.30
C TRP A 42 16.60 0.04 -21.73
N GLY A 43 16.89 -1.06 -21.02
CA GLY A 43 18.22 -1.30 -20.44
C GLY A 43 18.53 -0.37 -19.25
N LEU A 44 19.71 0.26 -19.26
CA LEU A 44 20.19 1.18 -18.22
C LEU A 44 19.22 2.34 -17.90
N PRO A 45 18.65 3.07 -18.88
CA PRO A 45 17.68 4.13 -18.60
C PRO A 45 16.38 3.61 -17.96
N GLY A 46 16.01 2.35 -18.20
CA GLY A 46 14.87 1.73 -17.53
C GLY A 46 15.08 1.58 -16.02
N LEU A 47 16.31 1.30 -15.59
CA LEU A 47 16.69 1.21 -14.19
C LEU A 47 16.65 2.60 -13.51
N VAL A 48 17.15 3.63 -14.22
CA VAL A 48 17.09 5.02 -13.75
C VAL A 48 15.65 5.49 -13.56
N SER A 49 14.72 5.12 -14.45
CA SER A 49 13.31 5.48 -14.34
C SER A 49 12.69 4.99 -13.02
N VAL A 50 12.96 3.74 -12.61
CA VAL A 50 12.45 3.20 -11.34
C VAL A 50 13.07 3.92 -10.14
N MET A 51 14.36 4.24 -10.21
CA MET A 51 15.07 4.99 -9.17
C MET A 51 14.46 6.40 -8.97
N VAL A 52 14.12 7.07 -10.07
CA VAL A 52 13.47 8.40 -10.05
C VAL A 52 12.06 8.32 -9.46
N PHE A 53 11.26 7.31 -9.83
CA PHE A 53 9.94 7.10 -9.25
C PHE A 53 10.00 6.85 -7.74
N ALA A 54 10.97 6.06 -7.27
CA ALA A 54 11.18 5.82 -5.85
C ALA A 54 11.57 7.10 -5.10
N ALA A 55 12.46 7.92 -5.68
CA ALA A 55 12.84 9.20 -5.09
C ALA A 55 11.65 10.17 -5.01
N LEU A 56 10.84 10.25 -6.07
CA LEU A 56 9.63 11.07 -6.08
C LEU A 56 8.64 10.65 -4.99
N ALA A 57 8.40 9.35 -4.82
CA ALA A 57 7.54 8.84 -3.75
C ALA A 57 8.04 9.30 -2.37
N MET A 58 9.36 9.23 -2.12
CA MET A 58 9.95 9.68 -0.88
C MET A 58 9.79 11.18 -0.63
N VAL A 59 9.92 12.00 -1.68
CA VAL A 59 9.70 13.45 -1.59
C VAL A 59 8.23 13.74 -1.26
N VAL A 60 7.28 13.05 -1.89
CA VAL A 60 5.84 13.22 -1.61
C VAL A 60 5.52 12.86 -0.16
N ILE A 61 6.08 11.75 0.34
CA ILE A 61 5.91 11.34 1.74
C ILE A 61 6.47 12.42 2.68
N LEU A 62 7.65 12.97 2.40
CA LEU A 62 8.24 14.04 3.20
C LEU A 62 7.38 15.30 3.20
N ILE A 63 6.84 15.71 2.05
CA ILE A 63 5.93 16.86 1.95
C ILE A 63 4.66 16.62 2.78
N LEU A 64 4.07 15.42 2.69
CA LEU A 64 2.88 15.06 3.47
C LEU A 64 3.15 15.08 4.98
N ILE A 65 4.34 14.68 5.43
CA ILE A 65 4.73 14.75 6.84
C ILE A 65 4.95 16.19 7.30
N VAL A 66 5.53 17.05 6.45
CA VAL A 66 5.88 18.43 6.84
C VAL A 66 4.66 19.36 6.85
N PHE A 67 3.72 19.19 5.92
CA PHE A 67 2.53 20.04 5.79
C PHE A 67 1.25 19.42 6.39
N GLY A 68 1.27 18.14 6.74
CA GLY A 68 0.17 17.40 7.36
C GLY A 68 0.14 17.47 8.87
#